data_AF-A0A847CWD3-F1
#
_entry.id   AF-A0A847CWD3-F1
#
_cell.length_a   1.000
_cell.length_b   1.000
_cell.length_c   1.000
_cell.angle_alpha   90.00
_cell.angle_beta   90.00
_cell.angle_gamma   90.00
#
_symmetry.space_group_name_H-M   'P 1'
#
loop_
_entity.id
_entity.type
_entity.pdbx_description
1 polymer ?
#
loop_
_entity_poly.entity_id
_entity_poly.type
_entity_poly.pdbx_seq_one_letter_code
_entity_poly.pdbx_strand_id
1 'polypeptide(L)' 'MKCPVCNSEVDIFDICDNCGYQNNGPNEKLDGPKGPNKMTLREAKEAYKNGKIIE' A
#
# COMPACT_ATOMS: atom_id res chain seq x y z
N MET A 1 2.95 3.89 11.62
CA MET A 1 3.95 4.30 10.60
C MET A 1 3.22 4.90 9.41
N LYS A 2 3.93 5.55 8.47
CA LYS A 2 3.27 6.15 7.31
C LYS A 2 2.99 5.10 6.23
N CYS A 3 1.74 5.02 5.78
CA CYS A 3 1.35 4.21 4.64
C CYS A 3 2.15 4.66 3.41
N PRO A 4 2.83 3.73 2.72
CA PRO A 4 3.70 4.10 1.60
C PRO A 4 2.92 4.59 0.38
N VAL A 5 1.59 4.40 0.33
CA VAL A 5 0.71 4.86 -0.77
C VAL A 5 0.15 6.25 -0.50
N CYS A 6 -0.56 6.43 0.62
CA CYS A 6 -1.37 7.63 0.88
C CYS A 6 -0.88 8.47 2.07
N ASN A 7 0.19 8.04 2.76
CA ASN A 7 0.79 8.74 3.91
C ASN A 7 -0.12 8.86 5.16
N SER A 8 -1.25 8.16 5.21
CA SER A 8 -2.03 7.96 6.45
C SER A 8 -1.26 7.13 7.46
N GLU A 9 -1.65 7.21 8.74
CA GLU A 9 -1.14 6.26 9.74
C GLU A 9 -1.64 4.85 9.45
N VAL A 10 -0.74 3.88 9.60
CA VAL A 10 -1.01 2.44 9.51
C VAL A 10 0.02 1.69 10.34
N ASP A 11 -0.36 0.57 10.94
CA ASP A 11 0.57 -0.29 11.66
C ASP A 11 1.41 -1.15 10.71
N ILE A 12 2.51 -1.69 11.24
CA ILE A 12 3.40 -2.56 10.48
C ILE A 12 2.65 -3.87 10.18
N PHE A 13 2.68 -4.33 8.92
CA PHE A 13 1.95 -5.52 8.45
C PHE A 13 0.42 -5.39 8.47
N ASP A 14 -0.12 -4.18 8.66
CA ASP A 14 -1.56 -3.91 8.67
C ASP A 14 -2.06 -3.30 7.35
N ILE A 15 -3.36 -3.42 7.11
CA ILE A 15 -4.05 -2.85 5.94
C ILE A 15 -4.42 -1.40 6.25
N CYS A 16 -4.04 -0.49 5.37
CA CYS A 16 -4.36 0.91 5.54
C CYS A 16 -5.86 1.18 5.27
N ASP A 17 -6.60 1.58 6.30
CA ASP A 17 -8.04 1.91 6.18
C ASP A 17 -8.38 2.98 5.15
N ASN A 18 -7.43 3.87 4.81
CA ASN A 18 -7.66 4.96 3.86
C ASN A 18 -7.49 4.53 2.39
N CYS A 19 -6.62 3.57 2.10
CA CYS A 19 -6.31 3.20 0.72
C CYS A 19 -6.40 1.71 0.40
N GLY A 20 -6.50 0.83 1.40
CA GLY A 20 -6.58 -0.62 1.23
C GLY A 20 -5.24 -1.33 1.04
N TYR A 21 -4.13 -0.60 0.90
CA TYR A 21 -2.81 -1.21 0.76
C TYR A 21 -2.29 -1.76 2.10
N GLN A 22 -1.84 -3.00 2.12
CA GLN A 22 -1.15 -3.56 3.28
C GLN A 22 0.30 -3.09 3.33
N ASN A 23 0.67 -2.46 4.44
CA ASN A 23 2.03 -2.07 4.73
C ASN A 23 2.92 -3.31 4.96
N ASN A 24 4.13 -3.37 4.39
CA ASN A 24 5.07 -4.48 4.56
C ASN A 24 6.32 -4.13 5.40
N GLY A 25 6.23 -3.09 6.23
CA GLY A 25 7.28 -2.64 7.14
C GLY A 25 8.51 -2.02 6.44
N PRO A 26 9.68 -2.04 7.09
CA PRO A 26 10.91 -1.40 6.56
C PRO A 26 11.43 -2.00 5.24
N ASN A 27 11.03 -3.23 4.91
CA ASN A 27 11.48 -3.94 3.71
C ASN A 27 10.52 -3.76 2.52
N GLU A 28 9.69 -2.71 2.55
CA GLU A 28 8.77 -2.38 1.48
C GLU A 28 9.50 -2.19 0.14
N LYS A 29 8.95 -2.77 -0.92
CA LYS A 29 9.54 -2.68 -2.27
C LYS A 29 8.54 -2.06 -3.23
N LEU A 30 9.06 -1.31 -4.20
CA LEU A 30 8.22 -0.71 -5.24
C LEU A 30 7.53 -1.78 -6.09
N ASP A 31 8.20 -2.89 -6.34
CA ASP A 31 7.78 -3.95 -7.25
C ASP A 31 7.80 -5.33 -6.57
N GLY A 32 6.98 -6.24 -7.11
CA GLY A 32 6.70 -7.56 -6.53
C GLY A 32 5.69 -7.45 -5.39
N PRO A 33 4.42 -7.88 -5.60
CA PRO A 33 3.41 -7.83 -4.54
C PRO A 33 3.88 -8.60 -3.30
N LYS A 34 3.50 -8.10 -2.13
CA LYS A 34 3.86 -8.64 -0.81
C LYS A 34 2.61 -8.86 0.01
N GLY A 35 2.60 -9.96 0.77
CA GLY A 35 1.45 -10.30 1.60
C GLY A 35 0.17 -10.48 0.77
N PRO A 36 -0.99 -10.07 1.30
CA PRO A 36 -2.28 -9.98 0.59
C PRO A 36 -2.38 -9.00 -0.59
N ASN A 37 -1.43 -8.09 -0.82
CA ASN A 37 -1.59 -7.08 -1.88
C ASN A 37 -1.70 -7.75 -3.27
N LYS A 38 -2.71 -7.38 -4.08
CA LYS A 38 -2.86 -7.89 -5.46
C LYS A 38 -2.00 -7.16 -6.50
N MET A 39 -1.43 -6.02 -6.12
CA MET A 39 -0.60 -5.18 -6.97
C MET A 39 0.67 -4.72 -6.25
N THR A 40 1.63 -4.24 -7.03
CA THR A 40 2.88 -3.66 -6.52
C THR A 40 2.63 -2.32 -5.83
N LEU A 41 3.55 -1.86 -4.98
CA LEU A 41 3.45 -0.51 -4.40
C LEU A 41 3.43 0.58 -5.47
N ARG A 42 4.15 0.38 -6.59
CA ARG A 42 4.12 1.32 -7.72
C ARG A 42 2.72 1.42 -8.31
N GLU A 43 2.08 0.29 -8.60
CA GLU A 43 0.71 0.24 -9.13
C GLU A 43 -0.29 0.81 -8.13
N ALA A 44 -0.16 0.50 -6.84
CA ALA A 44 -1.01 1.01 -5.78
C ALA A 44 -0.95 2.54 -5.68
N LYS A 45 0.24 3.14 -5.77
CA LYS A 45 0.43 4.61 -5.82
C LYS A 45 -0.27 5.24 -7.02
N GLU A 46 -0.15 4.63 -8.19
CA GLU A 46 -0.80 5.15 -9.39
C GLU A 46 -2.32 4.96 -9.35
N ALA A 47 -2.81 3.83 -8.83
CA ALA A 47 -4.23 3.59 -8.60
C ALA A 47 -4.83 4.64 -7.66
N TYR A 48 -4.17 4.90 -6.53
CA TYR A 48 -4.60 5.90 -5.55
C TYR A 48 -4.69 7.31 -6.15
N LYS A 49 -3.65 7.74 -6.90
CA LYS A 49 -3.65 9.04 -7.59
C LYS A 49 -4.79 9.19 -8.58
N ASN A 50 -5.19 8.08 -9.23
CA ASN A 50 -6.27 8.05 -10.20
C ASN A 50 -7.65 7.79 -9.56
N GLY A 51 -7.76 7.79 -8.22
CA GLY A 51 -9.01 7.52 -7.51
C GLY A 51 -9.55 6.10 -7.70
N LYS A 52 -8.68 5.15 -8.06
CA LYS A 52 -9.04 3.73 -8.23
C LYS A 52 -8.89 2.98 -6.92
N ILE A 53 -9.67 1.91 -6.78
CA ILE A 53 -9.62 1.00 -5.64
C ILE A 53 -8.31 0.20 -5.68
N ILE A 54 -7.67 0.06 -4.52
CA ILE A 54 -6.54 -0.85 -4.29
C ILE A 54 -7.14 -2.06 -3.58
N GLU A 55 -7.11 -3.22 -4.23
CA GLU A 55 -7.59 -4.49 -3.68
C GLU A 55 -6.45 -5.47 -3.38
#